data_AF-A2G1R1-F1
#
_entry.id   AF-A2G1R1-F1
#
_cell.length_a   1.000
_cell.length_b   1.000
_cell.length_c   1.000
_cell.angle_alpha   90.00
_cell.angle_beta   90.00
_cell.angle_gamma   90.00
#
_symmetry.space_group_name_H-M   'P 1'
#
loop_
_entity.id
_entity.type
_entity.pdbx_description
1 polymer ?
#
loop_
_entity_poly.entity_id
_entity_poly.type
_entity_poly.pdbx_seq_one_letter_code
_entity_poly.pdbx_strand_id
1 'polypeptide(L)'
;MSSSEMSRKETGCDFKDIKPIKAFEYPNQASKIIWSVDSNNILQTSSQIIELITNNKISTQMALYLIDIISQIRVKEIKLFSELYQKISNEFSCNTLPNNSNLAASLYYKGLKFEGYKPKMKEEEILNIYSTESPLYYIAWDKVDDLKSKFPKLDIIKKINLKITALNCSIKYGSELCFNYLKNLGAKYTDESEKYAVQGGNQNIFMQMIEDGKSFDDMINRALNYRNYEIAEYLKSNFGQAPYSTAESMYFGNYDIGSYLLSNGEDINKIYILFIFIFIIV
;
A
#
# COMPACT_ATOMS: atom_id res chain seq x y z
N MET A 1 43.54 -3.54 -16.66
CA MET A 1 42.26 -3.01 -16.16
C MET A 1 41.19 -3.34 -17.18
N SER A 2 40.40 -4.36 -16.90
CA SER A 2 39.24 -4.77 -17.69
C SER A 2 38.24 -5.30 -16.67
N SER A 3 37.41 -4.41 -16.14
CA SER A 3 36.29 -4.79 -15.28
C SER A 3 35.27 -5.52 -16.15
N SER A 4 35.13 -6.81 -15.91
CA SER A 4 34.08 -7.63 -16.47
C SER A 4 32.73 -7.15 -15.94
N GLU A 5 32.01 -6.37 -16.74
CA GLU A 5 30.56 -6.26 -16.62
C GLU A 5 29.99 -7.65 -16.93
N MET A 6 29.72 -8.41 -15.87
CA MET A 6 28.84 -9.57 -15.97
C MET A 6 27.46 -9.03 -16.35
N SER A 7 27.10 -9.16 -17.63
CA SER A 7 25.73 -8.97 -18.09
C SER A 7 24.85 -9.94 -17.29
N ARG A 8 24.15 -9.42 -16.27
CA ARG A 8 23.06 -10.15 -15.61
C ARG A 8 22.01 -10.38 -16.69
N LYS A 9 21.96 -11.58 -17.25
CA LYS A 9 20.83 -11.99 -18.10
C LYS A 9 19.62 -12.09 -17.18
N GLU A 10 18.89 -10.99 -17.03
CA GLU A 10 17.53 -11.02 -16.49
C GLU A 10 16.65 -11.77 -17.48
N THR A 11 16.60 -13.10 -17.33
CA THR A 11 15.54 -13.91 -17.92
C THR A 11 14.20 -13.39 -17.38
N GLY A 12 13.23 -13.16 -18.27
CA GLY A 12 11.92 -12.56 -18.02
C GLY A 12 11.09 -13.25 -16.94
N CYS A 13 11.47 -13.04 -15.69
CA CYS A 13 10.72 -13.46 -14.52
C CYS A 13 9.65 -12.40 -14.23
N ASP A 14 8.39 -12.82 -14.24
CA ASP A 14 7.25 -12.01 -13.78
C ASP A 14 7.33 -11.87 -12.26
N PHE A 15 7.22 -10.64 -11.74
CA PHE A 15 7.21 -10.35 -10.32
C PHE A 15 6.14 -11.12 -9.53
N LYS A 16 5.04 -11.52 -10.18
CA LYS A 16 3.96 -12.30 -9.55
C LYS A 16 4.34 -13.75 -9.25
N ASP A 17 5.28 -14.31 -10.01
CA ASP A 17 5.64 -15.72 -9.97
C ASP A 17 6.87 -16.02 -9.11
N ILE A 18 7.45 -14.99 -8.49
CA ILE A 18 8.65 -15.12 -7.67
C ILE A 18 8.33 -15.95 -6.41
N LYS A 19 9.15 -16.99 -6.20
CA LYS A 19 9.10 -17.82 -4.99
C LYS A 19 10.04 -17.27 -3.93
N PRO A 20 9.59 -17.12 -2.67
CA PRO A 20 10.46 -16.67 -1.60
C PRO A 20 11.51 -17.74 -1.25
N ILE A 21 12.65 -17.31 -0.70
CA ILE A 21 13.58 -18.22 -0.03
C ILE A 21 12.93 -18.84 1.21
N LYS A 22 13.43 -19.98 1.69
CA LYS A 22 12.86 -20.72 2.82
C LYS A 22 12.61 -19.88 4.07
N ALA A 23 13.54 -18.97 4.39
CA ALA A 23 13.40 -18.08 5.56
C ALA A 23 12.21 -17.11 5.46
N PHE A 24 11.76 -16.82 4.24
CA PHE A 24 10.69 -15.88 3.93
C PHE A 24 9.38 -16.55 3.52
N GLU A 25 9.32 -17.89 3.51
CA GLU A 25 8.14 -18.65 3.09
C GLU A 25 6.88 -18.27 3.88
N TYR A 26 6.93 -18.38 5.21
CA TYR A 26 5.80 -18.04 6.09
C TYR A 26 5.52 -16.53 6.21
N PRO A 27 6.54 -15.65 6.33
CA PRO A 27 6.36 -14.20 6.16
C PRO A 27 5.61 -13.81 4.90
N ASN A 28 6.02 -14.37 3.75
CA ASN A 28 5.39 -14.12 2.46
C ASN A 28 3.95 -14.62 2.43
N GLN A 29 3.72 -15.83 2.93
CA GLN A 29 2.38 -16.42 3.04
C GLN A 29 1.46 -15.53 3.89
N ALA A 30 1.88 -15.13 5.08
CA ALA A 30 1.12 -14.26 5.97
C ALA A 30 0.81 -12.92 5.31
N SER A 31 1.81 -12.31 4.67
CA SER A 31 1.66 -11.04 3.99
C SER A 31 0.65 -11.11 2.84
N LYS A 32 0.69 -12.18 2.01
CA LYS A 32 -0.29 -12.39 0.93
C LYS A 32 -1.72 -12.61 1.48
N ILE A 33 -1.87 -13.40 2.55
CA ILE A 33 -3.15 -13.64 3.22
C ILE A 33 -3.76 -12.33 3.76
N ILE A 34 -2.94 -11.52 4.45
CA ILE A 34 -3.38 -10.22 5.00
C ILE A 34 -3.69 -9.24 3.86
N TRP A 35 -2.87 -9.22 2.80
CA TRP A 35 -3.11 -8.35 1.65
C TRP A 35 -4.43 -8.65 0.96
N SER A 36 -4.83 -9.92 0.87
CA SER A 36 -6.08 -10.36 0.22
C SER A 36 -7.33 -10.15 1.08
N VAL A 37 -7.24 -9.58 2.28
CA VAL A 37 -8.40 -9.45 3.16
C VAL A 37 -9.49 -8.57 2.54
N ASP A 38 -10.73 -9.02 2.64
CA ASP A 38 -11.94 -8.31 2.25
C ASP A 38 -13.11 -8.62 3.23
N SER A 39 -14.29 -8.07 2.95
CA SER A 39 -15.47 -8.28 3.81
C SER A 39 -16.00 -9.72 3.80
N ASN A 40 -15.67 -10.51 2.78
CA ASN A 40 -16.18 -11.87 2.60
C ASN A 40 -15.26 -12.91 3.25
N ASN A 41 -13.96 -12.64 3.32
CA ASN A 41 -12.95 -13.60 3.79
C ASN A 41 -12.34 -13.29 5.16
N ILE A 42 -12.69 -12.17 5.81
CA ILE A 42 -12.04 -11.73 7.06
C ILE A 42 -11.98 -12.81 8.16
N LEU A 43 -13.02 -13.63 8.31
CA LEU A 43 -13.04 -14.72 9.29
C LEU A 43 -12.01 -15.81 8.94
N GLN A 44 -11.96 -16.22 7.68
CA GLN A 44 -10.99 -17.19 7.17
C GLN A 44 -9.57 -16.66 7.28
N THR A 45 -9.32 -15.43 6.81
CA THR A 45 -8.04 -14.73 6.92
C THR A 45 -7.57 -14.69 8.37
N SER A 46 -8.45 -14.35 9.31
CA SER A 46 -8.12 -14.33 10.74
C SER A 46 -7.69 -15.72 11.23
N SER A 47 -8.45 -16.77 10.91
CA SER A 47 -8.13 -18.13 11.33
C SER A 47 -6.79 -18.61 10.77
N GLN A 48 -6.50 -18.33 9.50
CA GLN A 48 -5.23 -18.69 8.86
C GLN A 48 -4.03 -17.99 9.50
N ILE A 49 -4.16 -16.69 9.82
CA ILE A 49 -3.09 -15.96 10.51
C ILE A 49 -2.90 -16.46 11.94
N ILE A 50 -3.98 -16.72 12.67
CA ILE A 50 -3.92 -17.33 14.01
C ILE A 50 -3.22 -18.68 13.95
N GLU A 51 -3.54 -19.53 12.97
CA GLU A 51 -2.88 -20.82 12.76
C GLU A 51 -1.37 -20.68 12.51
N LEU A 52 -0.96 -19.71 11.68
CA LEU A 52 0.47 -19.43 11.45
C LEU A 52 1.19 -19.01 12.74
N ILE A 53 0.53 -18.21 13.59
CA ILE A 53 1.09 -17.78 14.88
C ILE A 53 1.17 -18.96 15.86
N THR A 54 0.07 -19.71 16.05
CA THR A 54 -0.01 -20.85 16.98
C THR A 54 0.99 -21.95 16.63
N ASN A 55 1.27 -22.15 15.34
CA ASN A 55 2.26 -23.12 14.86
C ASN A 55 3.70 -22.56 14.84
N ASN A 56 3.96 -21.40 15.45
CA ASN A 56 5.26 -20.72 15.50
C ASN A 56 5.88 -20.50 14.11
N LYS A 57 5.04 -20.28 13.09
CA LYS A 57 5.49 -20.00 11.72
C LYS A 57 5.80 -18.52 11.52
N ILE A 58 5.11 -17.65 12.26
CA ILE A 58 5.36 -16.21 12.38
C ILE A 58 5.08 -15.79 13.83
N SER A 59 5.63 -14.66 14.27
CA SER A 59 5.28 -14.06 15.57
C SER A 59 3.99 -13.23 15.50
N THR A 60 3.34 -13.02 16.63
CA THR A 60 2.20 -12.09 16.73
C THR A 60 2.60 -10.68 16.31
N GLN A 61 3.77 -10.21 16.73
CA GLN A 61 4.30 -8.88 16.39
C GLN A 61 4.45 -8.72 14.89
N MET A 62 4.92 -9.75 14.18
CA MET A 62 5.04 -9.74 12.73
C MET A 62 3.68 -9.62 12.04
N ALA A 63 2.68 -10.39 12.47
CA ALA A 63 1.33 -10.31 11.92
C ALA A 63 0.73 -8.90 12.12
N LEU A 64 0.83 -8.35 13.34
CA LEU A 64 0.34 -7.00 13.64
C LEU A 64 1.09 -5.91 12.86
N TYR A 65 2.41 -6.06 12.68
CA TYR A 65 3.21 -5.17 11.84
C TYR A 65 2.76 -5.20 10.38
N LEU A 66 2.53 -6.38 9.80
CA LEU A 66 2.06 -6.51 8.43
C LEU A 66 0.68 -5.86 8.25
N ILE A 67 -0.24 -6.05 9.21
CA ILE A 67 -1.54 -5.38 9.19
C ILE A 67 -1.38 -3.86 9.25
N ASP A 68 -0.50 -3.36 10.12
CA ASP A 68 -0.20 -1.93 10.25
C ASP A 68 0.29 -1.35 8.91
N ILE A 69 1.32 -1.93 8.29
CA ILE A 69 1.87 -1.45 7.02
C ILE A 69 0.84 -1.53 5.88
N ILE A 70 0.15 -2.67 5.74
CA ILE A 70 -0.82 -2.86 4.65
C ILE A 70 -2.00 -1.89 4.80
N SER A 71 -2.44 -1.62 6.03
CA SER A 71 -3.52 -0.64 6.28
C SER A 71 -3.14 0.80 5.92
N GLN A 72 -1.85 1.14 5.84
CA GLN A 72 -1.39 2.45 5.34
C GLN A 72 -1.50 2.57 3.83
N ILE A 73 -1.46 1.43 3.12
CA ILE A 73 -1.61 1.38 1.67
C ILE A 73 -3.10 1.30 1.30
N ARG A 74 -3.81 0.33 1.88
CA ARG A 74 -5.24 0.05 1.65
C ARG A 74 -6.12 0.83 2.61
N VAL A 75 -6.05 2.16 2.50
CA VAL A 75 -6.70 3.07 3.46
C VAL A 75 -8.24 3.07 3.41
N LYS A 76 -8.84 2.66 2.29
CA LYS A 76 -10.31 2.53 2.15
C LYS A 76 -10.85 1.39 3.02
N GLU A 77 -10.01 0.42 3.33
CA GLU A 77 -10.32 -0.80 4.05
C GLU A 77 -9.87 -0.76 5.51
N ILE A 78 -9.60 0.43 6.05
CA ILE A 78 -9.11 0.61 7.43
C ILE A 78 -10.01 -0.07 8.47
N LYS A 79 -11.32 -0.13 8.22
CA LYS A 79 -12.27 -0.87 9.05
C LYS A 79 -11.95 -2.36 9.11
N LEU A 80 -11.74 -2.99 7.95
CA LEU A 80 -11.40 -4.41 7.84
C LEU A 80 -10.07 -4.71 8.55
N PHE A 81 -9.06 -3.87 8.34
CA PHE A 81 -7.77 -4.05 9.02
C PHE A 81 -7.87 -3.87 10.53
N SER A 82 -8.69 -2.93 11.02
CA SER A 82 -8.92 -2.79 12.47
C SER A 82 -9.64 -3.99 13.08
N GLU A 83 -10.52 -4.65 12.33
CA GLU A 83 -11.19 -5.89 12.77
C GLU A 83 -10.22 -7.06 12.82
N LEU A 84 -9.40 -7.24 11.78
CA LEU A 84 -8.36 -8.27 11.73
C LEU A 84 -7.32 -8.06 12.84
N TYR A 85 -6.85 -6.82 13.02
CA TYR A 85 -5.90 -6.45 14.07
C TYR A 85 -6.44 -6.73 15.46
N GLN A 86 -7.68 -6.30 15.75
CA GLN A 86 -8.32 -6.51 17.05
C GLN A 86 -8.50 -8.01 17.34
N LYS A 87 -8.90 -8.81 16.34
CA LYS A 87 -9.10 -10.25 16.52
C LYS A 87 -7.81 -10.98 16.89
N ILE A 88 -6.72 -10.69 16.18
CA ILE A 88 -5.39 -11.25 16.49
C ILE A 88 -4.88 -10.73 17.85
N SER A 89 -5.05 -9.44 18.13
CA SER A 89 -4.63 -8.82 19.39
C SER A 89 -5.32 -9.47 20.59
N ASN A 90 -6.63 -9.70 20.49
CA ASN A 90 -7.41 -10.34 21.56
C ASN A 90 -7.02 -11.80 21.76
N GLU A 91 -6.84 -12.57 20.67
CA GLU A 91 -6.47 -13.99 20.73
C GLU A 91 -5.14 -14.20 21.49
N PHE A 92 -4.15 -13.35 21.21
CA PHE A 92 -2.80 -13.48 21.79
C PHE A 92 -2.53 -12.50 22.93
N SER A 93 -3.56 -11.80 23.44
CA SER A 93 -3.44 -10.78 24.51
C SER A 93 -2.34 -9.73 24.24
N CYS A 94 -2.18 -9.32 22.98
CA CYS A 94 -1.17 -8.35 22.55
C CYS A 94 -1.80 -6.95 22.45
N ASN A 95 -1.12 -5.93 23.00
CA ASN A 95 -1.58 -4.54 22.98
C ASN A 95 -0.51 -3.59 22.42
N THR A 96 0.00 -3.91 21.23
CA THR A 96 0.99 -3.05 20.55
C THR A 96 0.26 -1.89 19.86
N LEU A 97 0.72 -0.66 20.04
CA LEU A 97 0.17 0.51 19.32
C LEU A 97 0.65 0.47 17.85
N PRO A 98 -0.25 0.41 16.84
CA PRO A 98 0.18 0.51 15.45
C PRO A 98 0.67 1.92 15.09
N ASN A 99 1.61 2.01 14.14
CA ASN A 99 2.16 3.29 13.67
C ASN A 99 1.17 4.05 12.78
N ASN A 100 0.28 3.34 12.06
CA ASN A 100 -0.79 3.96 11.30
C ASN A 100 -1.79 4.63 12.24
N SER A 101 -1.80 5.96 12.26
CA SER A 101 -2.70 6.74 13.12
C SER A 101 -4.18 6.45 12.88
N ASN A 102 -4.57 6.12 11.65
CA ASN A 102 -5.96 5.79 11.32
C ASN A 102 -6.35 4.42 11.88
N LEU A 103 -5.43 3.44 11.82
CA LEU A 103 -5.64 2.12 12.40
C LEU A 103 -5.71 2.21 13.92
N ALA A 104 -4.77 2.92 14.55
CA ALA A 104 -4.75 3.15 16.00
C ALA A 104 -6.04 3.82 16.49
N ALA A 105 -6.52 4.84 15.76
CA ALA A 105 -7.74 5.53 16.11
C ALA A 105 -8.99 4.64 15.92
N SER A 106 -9.07 3.88 14.82
CA SER A 106 -10.16 2.91 14.59
C SER A 106 -10.22 1.86 15.71
N LEU A 107 -9.06 1.34 16.14
CA LEU A 107 -8.95 0.39 17.25
C LEU A 107 -9.39 1.00 18.59
N TYR A 108 -9.02 2.26 18.84
CA TYR A 108 -9.46 3.00 20.02
C TYR A 108 -10.99 3.12 20.09
N TYR A 109 -11.64 3.48 18.98
CA TYR A 109 -13.10 3.57 18.93
C TYR A 109 -13.79 2.19 19.07
N LYS A 110 -13.12 1.12 18.64
CA LYS A 110 -13.52 -0.28 18.88
C LYS A 110 -13.24 -0.79 20.31
N GLY A 111 -12.72 0.04 21.20
CA GLY A 111 -12.50 -0.28 22.61
C GLY A 111 -11.11 -0.81 22.97
N LEU A 112 -10.20 -0.97 21.99
CA LEU A 112 -8.81 -1.34 22.25
C LEU A 112 -8.00 -0.09 22.62
N LYS A 113 -7.68 0.07 23.91
CA LYS A 113 -6.98 1.26 24.43
C LYS A 113 -5.48 1.02 24.55
N PHE A 114 -4.70 2.00 24.07
CA PHE A 114 -3.26 2.04 24.22
C PHE A 114 -2.87 3.10 25.25
N GLU A 115 -1.83 2.81 26.04
CA GLU A 115 -1.35 3.72 27.07
C GLU A 115 -0.92 5.07 26.46
N GLY A 116 -1.40 6.18 27.03
CA GLY A 116 -1.07 7.53 26.57
C GLY A 116 -1.67 7.94 25.21
N TYR A 117 -2.37 7.06 24.50
CA TYR A 117 -2.93 7.36 23.19
C TYR A 117 -4.34 7.96 23.27
N LYS A 118 -4.56 9.04 22.52
CA LYS A 118 -5.89 9.60 22.23
C LYS A 118 -5.99 9.96 20.75
N PRO A 119 -7.06 9.56 20.05
CA PRO A 119 -7.22 9.89 18.63
C PRO A 119 -7.41 11.40 18.43
N LYS A 120 -6.79 11.93 17.38
CA LYS A 120 -6.93 13.34 16.95
C LYS A 120 -8.06 13.57 15.96
N MET A 121 -8.56 12.50 15.34
CA MET A 121 -9.58 12.52 14.28
C MET A 121 -10.81 11.76 14.75
N LYS A 122 -11.99 12.15 14.27
CA LYS A 122 -13.23 11.44 14.59
C LYS A 122 -13.31 10.12 13.84
N GLU A 123 -14.04 9.15 14.39
CA GLU A 123 -14.24 7.83 13.75
C GLU A 123 -14.75 7.95 12.31
N GLU A 124 -15.75 8.80 12.08
CA GLU A 124 -16.31 9.02 10.75
C GLU A 124 -15.28 9.53 9.73
N GLU A 125 -14.36 10.41 10.15
CA GLU A 125 -13.31 10.95 9.27
C GLU A 125 -12.29 9.87 8.90
N ILE A 126 -12.01 8.96 9.83
CA ILE A 126 -11.10 7.82 9.62
C ILE A 126 -11.71 6.85 8.62
N LEU A 127 -12.98 6.50 8.78
CA LEU A 127 -13.69 5.54 7.92
C LEU A 127 -13.90 6.08 6.50
N ASN A 128 -14.15 7.38 6.36
CA ASN A 128 -14.46 7.99 5.06
C ASN A 128 -13.23 8.55 4.32
N ILE A 129 -12.03 8.50 4.92
CA ILE A 129 -10.76 9.10 4.45
C ILE A 129 -10.78 10.63 4.46
N TYR A 130 -11.87 11.22 3.97
CA TYR A 130 -12.16 12.64 3.97
C TYR A 130 -13.55 12.88 4.55
N SER A 131 -13.78 14.09 5.05
CA SER A 131 -15.12 14.53 5.44
C SER A 131 -16.10 14.40 4.26
N THR A 132 -17.30 13.90 4.54
CA THR A 132 -18.42 13.77 3.58
C THR A 132 -18.91 15.11 3.03
N GLU A 133 -18.54 16.22 3.67
CA GLU A 133 -18.76 17.60 3.20
C GLU A 133 -17.66 18.10 2.26
N SER A 134 -16.61 17.30 2.01
CA SER A 134 -15.51 17.65 1.12
C SER A 134 -15.69 17.02 -0.27
N PRO A 135 -15.35 17.72 -1.37
CA PRO A 135 -15.27 17.11 -2.70
C PRO A 135 -14.34 15.90 -2.75
N LEU A 136 -13.27 15.89 -1.93
CA LEU A 136 -12.29 14.81 -1.88
C LEU A 136 -12.90 13.47 -1.46
N TYR A 137 -13.97 13.47 -0.65
CA TYR A 137 -14.68 12.25 -0.32
C TYR A 137 -15.27 11.61 -1.57
N TYR A 138 -16.07 12.36 -2.32
CA TYR A 138 -16.72 11.85 -3.54
C TYR A 138 -15.70 11.43 -4.58
N ILE A 139 -14.61 12.19 -4.73
CA ILE A 139 -13.51 11.83 -5.62
C ILE A 139 -12.84 10.53 -5.16
N ALA A 140 -12.46 10.39 -3.90
CA ALA A 140 -11.78 9.19 -3.41
C ALA A 140 -12.64 7.92 -3.56
N TRP A 141 -13.97 8.05 -3.48
CA TRP A 141 -14.93 6.95 -3.65
C TRP A 141 -15.50 6.81 -5.08
N ASP A 142 -14.94 7.55 -6.03
CA ASP A 142 -15.34 7.60 -7.45
C ASP A 142 -16.83 7.90 -7.72
N LYS A 143 -17.45 8.70 -6.85
CA LYS A 143 -18.87 9.10 -6.91
C LYS A 143 -19.05 10.35 -7.77
N VAL A 144 -18.79 10.24 -9.07
CA VAL A 144 -18.74 11.38 -9.99
C VAL A 144 -20.06 12.17 -10.09
N ASP A 145 -21.21 11.49 -10.03
CA ASP A 145 -22.53 12.15 -10.15
C ASP A 145 -22.89 12.92 -8.89
N ASP A 146 -22.62 12.35 -7.71
CA ASP A 146 -22.77 13.06 -6.43
C ASP A 146 -21.83 14.27 -6.35
N LEU A 147 -20.59 14.13 -6.84
CA LEU A 147 -19.62 15.22 -6.91
C LEU A 147 -20.17 16.40 -7.75
N LYS A 148 -20.68 16.11 -8.95
CA LYS A 148 -21.27 17.13 -9.85
C LYS A 148 -22.49 17.81 -9.21
N SER A 149 -23.36 17.02 -8.58
CA SER A 149 -24.59 17.51 -7.95
C SER A 149 -24.29 18.42 -6.76
N LYS A 150 -23.40 18.01 -5.86
CA LYS A 150 -23.09 18.75 -4.63
C LYS A 150 -22.11 19.91 -4.84
N PHE A 151 -21.21 19.81 -5.82
CA PHE A 151 -20.17 20.81 -6.09
C PHE A 151 -20.17 21.28 -7.55
N PRO A 152 -21.26 21.92 -8.03
CA PRO A 152 -21.38 22.34 -9.43
C PRO A 152 -20.36 23.42 -9.86
N LYS A 153 -19.73 24.09 -8.88
CA LYS A 153 -18.69 25.11 -9.08
C LYS A 153 -17.35 24.67 -8.44
N LEU A 154 -17.01 23.39 -8.57
CA LEU A 154 -15.76 22.85 -8.04
C LEU A 154 -14.56 23.59 -8.63
N ASP A 155 -13.74 24.18 -7.76
CA ASP A 155 -12.43 24.74 -8.14
C ASP A 155 -11.43 23.58 -8.31
N ILE A 156 -11.07 23.30 -9.55
CA ILE A 156 -10.20 22.19 -9.93
C ILE A 156 -8.69 22.51 -9.78
N ILE A 157 -8.33 23.79 -9.68
CA ILE A 157 -6.93 24.24 -9.61
C ILE A 157 -6.45 24.25 -8.16
N LYS A 158 -7.32 24.68 -7.25
CA LYS A 158 -6.94 24.86 -5.85
C LYS A 158 -6.70 23.52 -5.16
N LYS A 159 -5.59 23.45 -4.41
CA LYS A 159 -5.39 22.35 -3.45
C LYS A 159 -6.51 22.37 -2.41
N ILE A 160 -7.25 21.28 -2.30
CA ILE A 160 -8.30 21.13 -1.30
C ILE A 160 -7.63 20.76 0.03
N ASN A 161 -8.01 21.47 1.09
CA ASN A 161 -7.41 21.36 2.43
C ASN A 161 -5.88 21.52 2.45
N LEU A 162 -5.31 22.29 1.50
CA LEU A 162 -3.87 22.52 1.31
C LEU A 162 -3.02 21.25 1.07
N LYS A 163 -3.65 20.08 0.85
CA LYS A 163 -2.96 18.78 0.79
C LYS A 163 -2.83 18.23 -0.62
N ILE A 164 -3.92 18.23 -1.39
CA ILE A 164 -3.98 17.53 -2.68
C ILE A 164 -4.95 18.26 -3.64
N THR A 165 -4.66 18.25 -4.94
CA THR A 165 -5.61 18.73 -5.96
C THR A 165 -6.70 17.68 -6.17
N ALA A 166 -7.85 18.11 -6.71
CA ALA A 166 -8.94 17.18 -7.04
C ALA A 166 -8.46 16.07 -7.98
N LEU A 167 -7.68 16.41 -9.02
CA LEU A 167 -7.15 15.44 -9.98
C LEU A 167 -6.14 14.48 -9.33
N ASN A 168 -5.24 14.95 -8.49
CA ASN A 168 -4.33 14.05 -7.78
C ASN A 168 -5.07 13.11 -6.82
N CYS A 169 -6.19 13.56 -6.25
CA CYS A 169 -7.03 12.70 -5.43
C CYS A 169 -7.63 11.57 -6.27
N SER A 170 -8.16 11.87 -7.46
CA SER A 170 -8.70 10.82 -8.33
C SER A 170 -7.62 9.84 -8.79
N ILE A 171 -6.43 10.35 -9.13
CA ILE A 171 -5.28 9.52 -9.51
C ILE A 171 -4.85 8.60 -8.36
N LYS A 172 -4.64 9.15 -7.16
CA LYS A 172 -4.16 8.42 -5.98
C LYS A 172 -5.08 7.26 -5.59
N TYR A 173 -6.39 7.45 -5.74
CA TYR A 173 -7.39 6.46 -5.32
C TYR A 173 -7.93 5.59 -6.44
N GLY A 174 -7.38 5.73 -7.66
CA GLY A 174 -7.80 4.97 -8.83
C GLY A 174 -9.23 5.29 -9.30
N SER A 175 -9.72 6.48 -9.00
CA SER A 175 -11.10 6.93 -9.27
C SER A 175 -11.24 7.41 -10.71
N GLU A 176 -11.46 6.47 -11.62
CA GLU A 176 -11.41 6.67 -13.06
C GLU A 176 -12.49 7.62 -13.58
N LEU A 177 -13.73 7.51 -13.08
CA LEU A 177 -14.82 8.37 -13.52
C LEU A 177 -14.57 9.84 -13.13
N CYS A 178 -14.13 10.06 -11.89
CA CYS A 178 -13.76 11.38 -11.40
C CYS A 178 -12.51 11.91 -12.12
N PHE A 179 -11.51 11.07 -12.41
CA PHE A 179 -10.33 11.45 -13.17
C PHE A 179 -10.70 11.99 -14.56
N ASN A 180 -11.52 11.24 -15.30
CA ASN A 180 -11.98 11.63 -16.63
C ASN A 180 -12.79 12.94 -16.59
N TYR A 181 -13.70 13.06 -15.62
CA TYR A 181 -14.46 14.29 -15.42
C TYR A 181 -13.56 15.50 -15.15
N LEU A 182 -12.61 15.39 -14.22
CA LEU A 182 -11.71 16.48 -13.83
C LEU A 182 -10.76 16.87 -14.98
N LYS A 183 -10.27 15.90 -15.75
CA LYS A 183 -9.47 16.12 -16.96
C LYS A 183 -10.26 16.89 -18.02
N ASN A 184 -11.53 16.54 -18.24
CA ASN A 184 -12.41 17.24 -19.19
C ASN A 184 -12.73 18.67 -18.76
N LEU A 185 -12.68 18.97 -17.45
CA LEU A 185 -12.76 20.35 -16.94
C LEU A 185 -11.46 21.14 -17.11
N GLY A 186 -10.39 20.51 -17.61
CA GLY A 186 -9.09 21.15 -17.84
C GLY A 186 -8.11 21.03 -16.68
N ALA A 187 -8.35 20.15 -15.71
CA ALA A 187 -7.41 19.93 -14.61
C ALA A 187 -6.05 19.45 -15.14
N LYS A 188 -4.98 19.91 -14.49
CA LYS A 188 -3.60 19.62 -14.90
C LYS A 188 -2.91 18.71 -13.89
N TYR A 189 -2.03 17.87 -14.41
CA TYR A 189 -1.09 17.12 -13.59
C TYR A 189 -0.17 18.05 -12.80
N THR A 190 0.37 17.52 -11.72
CA THR A 190 1.38 18.14 -10.87
C THR A 190 2.56 17.19 -10.76
N ASP A 191 3.66 17.63 -10.14
CA ASP A 191 4.86 16.81 -9.92
C ASP A 191 4.63 15.57 -9.02
N GLU A 192 3.50 15.49 -8.31
CA GLU A 192 3.13 14.31 -7.50
C GLU A 192 2.22 13.32 -8.25
N SER A 193 1.72 13.68 -9.44
CA SER A 193 0.68 12.89 -10.13
C SER A 193 1.19 11.51 -10.51
N GLU A 194 2.43 11.42 -11.00
CA GLU A 194 3.10 10.20 -11.45
C GLU A 194 3.23 9.21 -10.30
N LYS A 195 3.72 9.70 -9.16
CA LYS A 195 3.79 8.95 -7.90
C LYS A 195 2.43 8.45 -7.47
N TYR A 196 1.39 9.29 -7.54
CA TYR A 196 0.04 8.86 -7.17
C TYR A 196 -0.55 7.84 -8.13
N ALA A 197 -0.25 7.89 -9.42
CA ALA A 197 -0.76 6.91 -10.38
C ALA A 197 -0.17 5.53 -10.13
N VAL A 198 1.15 5.49 -9.84
CA VAL A 198 1.85 4.25 -9.47
C VAL A 198 1.33 3.68 -8.15
N GLN A 199 0.99 4.54 -7.18
CA GLN A 199 0.39 4.10 -5.91
C GLN A 199 -1.06 3.62 -6.07
N GLY A 200 -1.86 4.34 -6.84
CA GLY A 200 -3.28 4.09 -7.03
C GLY A 200 -3.57 2.80 -7.81
N GLY A 201 -2.62 2.34 -8.64
CA GLY A 201 -2.70 1.03 -9.29
C GLY A 201 -3.75 0.91 -10.39
N ASN A 202 -4.51 1.97 -10.68
CA ASN A 202 -5.46 1.97 -11.79
C ASN A 202 -4.70 2.06 -13.12
N GLN A 203 -4.70 0.96 -13.87
CA GLN A 203 -3.98 0.82 -15.14
C GLN A 203 -4.44 1.81 -16.20
N ASN A 204 -5.75 2.10 -16.27
CA ASN A 204 -6.29 3.03 -17.27
C ASN A 204 -5.77 4.45 -17.03
N ILE A 205 -5.79 4.92 -15.78
CA ILE A 205 -5.23 6.23 -15.40
C ILE A 205 -3.72 6.26 -15.68
N PHE A 206 -2.99 5.21 -15.30
CA PHE A 206 -1.55 5.11 -15.52
C PHE A 206 -1.19 5.19 -17.02
N MET A 207 -1.87 4.40 -17.86
CA MET A 207 -1.63 4.39 -19.31
C MET A 207 -2.02 5.73 -19.96
N GLN A 208 -3.15 6.32 -19.57
CA GLN A 208 -3.55 7.65 -20.07
C GLN A 208 -2.50 8.71 -19.75
N MET A 209 -1.87 8.65 -18.57
CA MET A 209 -0.81 9.59 -18.20
C MET A 209 0.45 9.43 -19.07
N ILE A 210 0.80 8.20 -19.47
CA ILE A 210 1.89 7.94 -20.40
C ILE A 210 1.57 8.53 -21.77
N GLU A 211 0.35 8.30 -22.28
CA GLU A 211 -0.11 8.86 -23.56
C GLU A 211 -0.09 10.40 -23.56
N ASP A 212 -0.39 11.01 -22.41
CA ASP A 212 -0.31 12.45 -22.19
C ASP A 212 1.14 12.97 -22.02
N GLY A 213 2.14 12.11 -22.16
CA GLY A 213 3.56 12.45 -22.16
C GLY A 213 4.22 12.55 -20.79
N LYS A 214 3.64 11.96 -19.75
CA LYS A 214 4.30 11.88 -18.43
C LYS A 214 5.37 10.80 -18.40
N SER A 215 6.53 11.10 -17.82
CA SER A 215 7.57 10.12 -17.53
C SER A 215 7.34 9.49 -16.16
N PHE A 216 7.80 8.25 -15.98
CA PHE A 216 7.64 7.50 -14.73
C PHE A 216 8.99 6.99 -14.22
N ASP A 217 10.00 7.84 -14.28
CA ASP A 217 11.38 7.50 -13.91
C ASP A 217 11.50 7.10 -12.44
N ASP A 218 12.29 6.06 -12.15
CA ASP A 218 12.56 5.54 -10.79
C ASP A 218 11.31 5.15 -9.96
N MET A 219 10.27 4.62 -10.60
CA MET A 219 9.00 4.28 -9.95
C MET A 219 8.80 2.79 -9.64
N ILE A 220 9.67 1.89 -10.11
CA ILE A 220 9.46 0.43 -9.98
C ILE A 220 9.34 -0.06 -8.53
N ASN A 221 10.22 0.40 -7.61
CA ASN A 221 10.10 0.03 -6.19
C ASN A 221 8.77 0.50 -5.60
N ARG A 222 8.29 1.68 -6.01
CA ARG A 222 6.99 2.20 -5.55
C ARG A 222 5.84 1.34 -6.05
N ALA A 223 5.87 0.90 -7.30
CA ALA A 223 4.87 -0.02 -7.85
C ALA A 223 4.84 -1.33 -7.05
N LEU A 224 6.02 -1.88 -6.76
CA LEU A 224 6.15 -3.12 -5.98
C LEU A 224 5.69 -2.95 -4.53
N ASN A 225 6.05 -1.86 -3.85
CA ASN A 225 5.59 -1.55 -2.48
C ASN A 225 4.06 -1.53 -2.37
N TYR A 226 3.37 -1.09 -3.44
CA TYR A 226 1.92 -1.05 -3.53
C TYR A 226 1.30 -2.30 -4.17
N ARG A 227 2.11 -3.31 -4.49
CA ARG A 227 1.76 -4.56 -5.20
C ARG A 227 1.05 -4.36 -6.54
N ASN A 228 1.35 -3.26 -7.21
CA ASN A 228 0.86 -2.98 -8.56
C ASN A 228 1.81 -3.65 -9.56
N TYR A 229 1.82 -4.99 -9.57
CA TYR A 229 2.80 -5.79 -10.31
C TYR A 229 2.72 -5.54 -11.82
N GLU A 230 1.54 -5.31 -12.38
CA GLU A 230 1.39 -5.00 -13.81
C GLU A 230 2.03 -3.66 -14.17
N ILE A 231 1.93 -2.66 -13.28
CA ILE A 231 2.64 -1.39 -13.45
C ILE A 231 4.15 -1.63 -13.32
N ALA A 232 4.59 -2.42 -12.33
CA ALA A 232 6.02 -2.74 -12.17
C ALA A 232 6.60 -3.45 -13.40
N GLU A 233 5.88 -4.42 -13.97
CA GLU A 233 6.26 -5.12 -15.21
C GLU A 233 6.27 -4.18 -16.41
N TYR A 234 5.31 -3.26 -16.51
CA TYR A 234 5.32 -2.24 -17.54
C TYR A 234 6.56 -1.36 -17.43
N LEU A 235 6.89 -0.89 -16.21
CA LEU A 235 8.05 -0.04 -15.95
C LEU A 235 9.37 -0.75 -16.29
N LYS A 236 9.48 -2.03 -15.93
CA LYS A 236 10.61 -2.88 -16.29
C LYS A 236 10.76 -3.02 -17.80
N SER A 237 9.68 -3.41 -18.48
CA SER A 237 9.72 -3.76 -19.90
C SER A 237 9.86 -2.56 -20.83
N ASN A 238 9.27 -1.41 -20.48
CA ASN A 238 9.22 -0.23 -21.36
C ASN A 238 10.22 0.86 -20.97
N PHE A 239 10.61 0.94 -19.69
CA PHE A 239 11.56 1.95 -19.20
C PHE A 239 12.87 1.34 -18.68
N GLY A 240 13.05 0.02 -18.77
CA GLY A 240 14.28 -0.66 -18.34
C GLY A 240 14.55 -0.56 -16.84
N GLN A 241 13.52 -0.27 -16.02
CA GLN A 241 13.70 -0.10 -14.59
C GLN A 241 13.87 -1.45 -13.89
N ALA A 242 14.73 -1.50 -12.87
CA ALA A 242 14.94 -2.68 -12.03
C ALA A 242 14.75 -2.31 -10.55
N PRO A 243 14.13 -3.19 -9.74
CA PRO A 243 14.08 -2.99 -8.30
C PRO A 243 15.47 -3.12 -7.69
N TYR A 244 15.73 -2.35 -6.64
CA TYR A 244 17.07 -2.26 -6.03
C TYR A 244 17.06 -2.31 -4.50
N SER A 245 15.89 -2.38 -3.86
CA SER A 245 15.79 -2.22 -2.39
C SER A 245 15.18 -3.45 -1.73
N THR A 246 16.04 -4.39 -1.31
CA THR A 246 15.66 -5.59 -0.56
C THR A 246 14.92 -5.23 0.72
N ALA A 247 15.49 -4.31 1.49
CA ALA A 247 14.95 -3.92 2.79
C ALA A 247 13.59 -3.21 2.67
N GLU A 248 13.42 -2.34 1.68
CA GLU A 248 12.13 -1.70 1.42
C GLU A 248 11.07 -2.71 0.98
N SER A 249 11.45 -3.67 0.12
CA SER A 249 10.55 -4.75 -0.28
C SER A 249 10.04 -5.54 0.94
N MET A 250 10.95 -5.91 1.84
CA MET A 250 10.57 -6.57 3.10
C MET A 250 9.70 -5.69 3.99
N TYR A 251 9.87 -4.35 3.95
CA TYR A 251 9.14 -3.40 4.81
C TYR A 251 7.67 -3.41 4.49
N PHE A 252 7.37 -3.43 3.20
CA PHE A 252 6.02 -3.54 2.66
C PHE A 252 5.51 -4.99 2.55
N GLY A 253 6.24 -5.97 3.11
CA GLY A 253 5.84 -7.37 3.12
C GLY A 253 5.97 -8.08 1.76
N ASN A 254 6.71 -7.51 0.82
CA ASN A 254 7.03 -8.11 -0.48
C ASN A 254 8.24 -9.04 -0.35
N TYR A 255 8.06 -10.10 0.42
CA TYR A 255 9.15 -11.02 0.77
C TYR A 255 9.60 -11.90 -0.41
N ASP A 256 8.73 -12.13 -1.40
CA ASP A 256 9.10 -12.72 -2.69
C ASP A 256 10.08 -11.81 -3.45
N ILE A 257 9.75 -10.53 -3.62
CA ILE A 257 10.65 -9.55 -4.24
C ILE A 257 11.98 -9.44 -3.47
N GLY A 258 11.92 -9.34 -2.14
CA GLY A 258 13.12 -9.33 -1.31
C GLY A 258 13.99 -10.59 -1.50
N SER A 259 13.37 -11.76 -1.63
CA SER A 259 14.06 -13.02 -1.92
C SER A 259 14.76 -13.00 -3.27
N TYR A 260 14.08 -12.48 -4.30
CA TYR A 260 14.64 -12.34 -5.63
C TYR A 260 15.87 -11.42 -5.63
N LEU A 261 15.78 -10.25 -4.98
CA LEU A 261 16.89 -9.31 -4.88
C LEU A 261 18.11 -9.92 -4.16
N LEU A 262 17.88 -10.59 -3.02
CA LEU A 262 18.93 -11.30 -2.29
C LEU A 262 19.60 -12.39 -3.13
N SER A 263 18.81 -13.16 -3.87
CA SER A 263 19.32 -14.23 -4.72
C SER A 263 20.17 -13.71 -5.89
N ASN A 264 20.00 -12.44 -6.27
CA ASN A 264 20.78 -11.76 -7.30
C ASN A 264 21.97 -10.95 -6.73
N GLY A 265 22.24 -11.08 -5.42
CA GLY A 265 23.40 -10.46 -4.77
C GLY A 265 23.21 -8.99 -4.42
N GLU A 266 21.97 -8.51 -4.32
CA GLU A 266 21.69 -7.17 -3.77
C GLU A 266 21.94 -7.15 -2.26
N ASP A 267 22.56 -6.07 -1.78
CA ASP A 267 22.87 -5.90 -0.35
C ASP A 267 21.60 -5.53 0.46
N ILE A 268 21.55 -6.00 1.70
CA ILE A 268 20.57 -5.50 2.67
C ILE A 268 21.11 -4.17 3.18
N ASN A 269 20.68 -3.08 2.54
CA ASN A 269 21.02 -1.73 2.98
C ASN A 269 20.82 -1.56 4.49
N LYS A 270 21.85 -1.03 5.19
CA LYS A 270 21.97 -0.91 6.67
C LYS A 270 20.84 -0.16 7.38
N ILE A 271 19.93 0.49 6.65
CA ILE A 271 18.94 1.42 7.19
C ILE A 271 17.78 0.72 7.93
N TYR A 272 17.57 -0.58 7.74
CA TYR A 272 16.39 -1.26 8.31
C TYR A 272 16.70 -2.34 9.34
N ILE A 273 17.35 -1.93 10.43
CA ILE A 273 17.52 -2.71 11.67
C ILE A 273 16.17 -3.21 12.23
N LEU A 274 15.05 -2.55 11.88
CA LEU A 274 13.69 -2.95 12.24
C LEU A 274 13.38 -4.43 11.90
N PHE A 275 13.90 -4.96 10.77
CA PHE A 275 13.69 -6.37 10.42
C PHE A 275 14.35 -7.33 11.39
N ILE A 276 15.55 -6.98 11.84
CA ILE A 276 16.29 -7.80 12.80
C ILE A 276 15.44 -7.94 14.08
N PHE A 277 14.78 -6.87 14.53
CA PHE A 277 13.90 -6.93 15.71
C PHE A 277 12.57 -7.65 15.48
N ILE A 278 11.97 -7.58 14.29
CA ILE A 278 10.69 -8.28 14.00
C ILE A 278 10.90 -9.79 13.82
N PHE A 279 12.04 -10.20 13.25
CA PHE A 279 12.36 -11.61 12.99
C PHE A 279 13.03 -12.34 14.17
N ILE A 280 13.70 -11.63 15.09
CA ILE A 280 14.44 -12.27 16.20
C ILE A 280 13.55 -12.67 17.38
N ILE A 281 12.33 -12.13 17.50
CA ILE A 281 11.41 -12.53 18.58
C ILE A 281 10.64 -13.77 18.13
N VAL A 282 11.26 -14.94 18.30
CA VAL A 282 10.65 -16.27 18.38
C VAL A 282 10.85 -16.81 19.78
#